data_AF-A0A428E759-F1
#
_entry.id   AF-A0A428E759-F1
#
_cell.length_a   1.000
_cell.length_b   1.000
_cell.length_c   1.000
_cell.angle_alpha   90.00
_cell.angle_beta   90.00
_cell.angle_gamma   90.00
#
_symmetry.space_group_name_H-M   'P 1'
#
loop_
_entity.id
_entity.type
_entity.pdbx_description
1 polymer ?
#
loop_
_entity_poly.entity_id
_entity_poly.type
_entity_poly.pdbx_seq_one_letter_code
_entity_poly.pdbx_strand_id
1 'polypeptide(L)'
;MKKITLFGLSLAGLALLAFPHSGKAFDLEEEWVIKGGVQYQDGKILRFNNGHEVDIKVLDLPKTEKIEWRVSLNGQDQTVNFLGQEKDKSMVGTEGRYLNFYVPYGYRGDIKVEAKSGNEVKTWSTKVVDDVYNDGGKSGYFRIDESNDQHTYLDAKWDYQTKTYTATLPETVNGQKVFAWADDYEELKLQKPGVISHSYRGAGAFKILYPIVKAESWLKKNYSEKWYYQKQGQLVQKDWVKDKGTWYFMNDQGVMFNQTWLYQGSNWYAFKSSGAMIASDWLYDQGKWYYLSTSGAMKASTWVYDKGEWYYVSSSGAMLANDWVKDNGKWYYLASSGKMLRNTYTPDGYYVGNSGAWQ
;
A
#
# COMPACT_ATOMS: atom_id res chain seq x y z
N MET A 1 -68.58 -46.09 27.95
CA MET A 1 -68.90 -46.36 26.53
C MET A 1 -67.68 -47.03 25.89
N LYS A 2 -67.86 -48.28 25.42
CA LYS A 2 -67.19 -48.98 24.29
C LYS A 2 -65.64 -48.93 24.18
N LYS A 3 -64.89 -49.99 23.90
CA LYS A 3 -65.04 -51.45 23.89
C LYS A 3 -63.61 -51.98 23.60
N ILE A 4 -63.29 -53.14 24.17
CA ILE A 4 -62.09 -53.98 24.03
C ILE A 4 -61.73 -54.31 22.56
N THR A 5 -60.42 -54.45 22.23
CA THR A 5 -59.87 -55.69 21.58
C THR A 5 -58.38 -55.89 21.91
N LEU A 6 -58.03 -57.14 22.23
CA LEU A 6 -56.72 -57.73 22.51
C LEU A 6 -56.35 -58.68 21.36
N PHE A 7 -55.08 -58.75 20.93
CA PHE A 7 -54.23 -59.95 20.77
C PHE A 7 -53.09 -59.75 19.78
N GLY A 8 -51.92 -60.32 20.11
CA GLY A 8 -50.81 -60.51 19.18
C GLY A 8 -49.47 -60.78 19.85
N LEU A 9 -49.35 -61.87 20.59
CA LEU A 9 -48.05 -62.48 20.91
C LEU A 9 -47.51 -63.15 19.64
N SER A 10 -46.32 -62.79 19.19
CA SER A 10 -45.45 -63.70 18.45
C SER A 10 -44.01 -63.55 18.90
N LEU A 11 -43.54 -64.54 19.64
CA LEU A 11 -42.15 -64.86 19.85
C LEU A 11 -41.63 -65.55 18.59
N ALA A 12 -40.63 -64.99 17.91
CA ALA A 12 -39.58 -65.72 17.16
C ALA A 12 -38.71 -64.74 16.37
N GLY A 13 -37.40 -64.86 16.50
CA GLY A 13 -36.44 -64.21 15.61
C GLY A 13 -35.24 -63.63 16.34
N LEU A 14 -34.40 -64.51 16.89
CA LEU A 14 -33.02 -64.16 17.22
C LEU A 14 -32.28 -63.91 15.89
N ALA A 15 -32.36 -62.68 15.38
CA ALA A 15 -31.47 -62.20 14.34
C ALA A 15 -30.36 -61.41 15.03
N LEU A 16 -29.14 -61.95 15.03
CA LEU A 16 -27.93 -61.15 15.19
C LEU A 16 -27.89 -60.14 14.04
N LEU A 17 -28.56 -59.01 14.22
CA LEU A 17 -28.27 -57.81 13.46
C LEU A 17 -27.04 -57.21 14.12
N ALA A 18 -25.88 -57.47 13.51
CA ALA A 18 -24.70 -56.66 13.72
C ALA A 18 -25.09 -55.22 13.38
N PHE A 19 -25.38 -54.41 14.40
CA PHE A 19 -25.53 -52.98 14.23
C PHE A 19 -24.22 -52.45 13.63
N PRO A 20 -24.27 -51.56 12.62
CA PRO A 20 -23.09 -50.79 12.27
C PRO A 20 -22.63 -50.09 13.56
N HIS A 21 -21.36 -50.28 13.93
CA HIS A 21 -20.77 -49.71 15.15
C HIS A 21 -21.22 -48.25 15.27
N SER A 22 -22.08 -47.96 16.25
CA SER A 22 -22.30 -46.60 16.69
C SER A 22 -20.96 -46.12 17.23
N GLY A 23 -20.29 -45.21 16.51
CA GLY A 23 -19.03 -44.60 16.97
C GLY A 23 -19.22 -44.06 18.39
N LYS A 24 -18.22 -44.28 19.25
CA LYS A 24 -18.22 -43.71 20.60
C LYS A 24 -17.88 -42.23 20.56
N ALA A 25 -18.62 -41.46 21.38
CA ALA A 25 -18.31 -40.07 21.73
C ALA A 25 -16.84 -39.90 22.10
N PHE A 26 -16.15 -38.94 21.49
CA PHE A 26 -14.75 -38.61 21.78
C PHE A 26 -14.50 -37.11 21.70
N ASP A 27 -13.41 -36.60 22.27
CA ASP A 27 -13.02 -35.20 22.16
C ASP A 27 -11.58 -35.03 21.66
N LEU A 28 -11.25 -33.83 21.21
CA LEU A 28 -9.91 -33.45 20.78
C LEU A 28 -9.30 -32.48 21.78
N GLU A 29 -8.04 -32.69 22.13
CA GLU A 29 -7.25 -31.82 23.01
C GLU A 29 -5.93 -31.47 22.31
N GLU A 30 -5.61 -30.19 22.23
CA GLU A 30 -4.31 -29.74 21.73
C GLU A 30 -3.17 -29.98 22.74
N GLU A 31 -2.04 -30.51 22.28
CA GLU A 31 -0.80 -30.57 23.05
C GLU A 31 0.36 -29.95 22.23
N TRP A 32 1.20 -29.13 22.87
CA TRP A 32 2.29 -28.42 22.18
C TRP A 32 3.64 -28.76 22.79
N VAL A 33 4.51 -29.37 21.97
CA VAL A 33 5.88 -29.73 22.35
C VAL A 33 6.77 -28.47 22.46
N ILE A 34 6.55 -27.47 21.59
CA ILE A 34 7.28 -26.20 21.59
C ILE A 34 6.27 -25.06 21.77
N LYS A 35 6.41 -24.31 22.88
CA LYS A 35 5.50 -23.19 23.21
C LYS A 35 5.86 -21.86 22.51
N GLY A 36 7.05 -21.78 21.91
CA GLY A 36 7.46 -20.61 21.13
C GLY A 36 6.63 -20.52 19.84
N GLY A 37 5.98 -19.38 19.61
CA GLY A 37 5.19 -19.13 18.40
C GLY A 37 3.68 -19.37 18.51
N VAL A 38 3.15 -19.77 19.67
CA VAL A 38 1.70 -19.96 19.89
C VAL A 38 1.12 -18.78 20.68
N GLN A 39 0.01 -18.20 20.22
CA GLN A 39 -0.72 -17.13 20.93
C GLN A 39 -2.11 -17.61 21.36
N TYR A 40 -2.45 -17.31 22.61
CA TYR A 40 -3.69 -17.70 23.25
C TYR A 40 -4.60 -16.50 23.49
N GLN A 41 -5.90 -16.71 23.38
CA GLN A 41 -6.95 -15.78 23.76
C GLN A 41 -8.05 -16.57 24.49
N ASP A 42 -8.43 -16.11 25.69
CA ASP A 42 -9.50 -16.71 26.50
C ASP A 42 -9.31 -18.23 26.74
N GLY A 43 -8.06 -18.65 26.94
CA GLY A 43 -7.71 -20.05 27.17
C GLY A 43 -7.71 -20.94 25.92
N LYS A 44 -7.98 -20.39 24.73
CA LYS A 44 -7.92 -21.10 23.44
C LYS A 44 -6.80 -20.56 22.57
N ILE A 45 -6.34 -21.34 21.60
CA ILE A 45 -5.32 -20.89 20.65
C ILE A 45 -5.95 -19.97 19.61
N LEU A 46 -5.51 -18.72 19.61
CA LEU A 46 -5.88 -17.75 18.60
C LEU A 46 -5.13 -18.02 17.30
N ARG A 47 -3.82 -18.24 17.40
CA ARG A 47 -2.94 -18.51 16.26
C ARG A 47 -1.62 -19.16 16.67
N PHE A 48 -0.93 -19.78 15.72
CA PHE A 48 0.46 -20.22 15.89
C PHE A 48 1.31 -19.98 14.63
N ASN A 49 2.62 -19.92 14.80
CA ASN A 49 3.59 -19.75 13.71
C ASN A 49 3.73 -21.05 12.90
N ASN A 50 3.90 -20.98 11.59
CA ASN A 50 4.37 -22.12 10.80
C ASN A 50 5.85 -22.42 11.07
N GLY A 51 6.38 -23.49 10.47
CA GLY A 51 7.70 -24.00 10.82
C GLY A 51 7.71 -24.82 12.11
N HIS A 52 6.54 -25.18 12.64
CA HIS A 52 6.38 -25.95 13.87
C HIS A 52 5.54 -27.21 13.66
N GLU A 53 5.82 -28.22 14.49
CA GLU A 53 4.97 -29.40 14.65
C GLU A 53 3.80 -29.10 15.60
N VAL A 54 2.66 -29.70 15.29
CA VAL A 54 1.41 -29.60 16.06
C VAL A 54 0.97 -31.00 16.44
N ASP A 55 0.60 -31.20 17.71
CA ASP A 55 -0.04 -32.44 18.15
C ASP A 55 -1.50 -32.19 18.54
N ILE A 56 -2.40 -32.99 17.97
CA ILE A 56 -3.82 -33.04 18.35
C ILE A 56 -4.09 -34.40 18.96
N LYS A 57 -4.35 -34.42 20.27
CA LYS A 57 -4.67 -35.61 21.05
C LYS A 57 -6.14 -35.96 20.93
N VAL A 58 -6.43 -37.25 20.96
CA VAL A 58 -7.78 -37.80 21.02
C VAL A 58 -8.07 -38.29 22.43
N LEU A 59 -9.15 -37.80 23.02
CA LEU A 59 -9.64 -38.18 24.33
C LEU A 59 -10.84 -39.12 24.21
N ASP A 60 -10.97 -40.04 25.17
CA ASP A 60 -12.14 -40.92 25.35
C ASP A 60 -12.44 -41.92 24.21
N LEU A 61 -11.52 -42.08 23.25
CA LEU A 61 -11.62 -43.07 22.18
C LEU A 61 -10.70 -44.29 22.43
N PRO A 62 -11.21 -45.54 22.41
CA PRO A 62 -10.40 -46.74 22.57
C PRO A 62 -9.28 -46.87 21.52
N LYS A 63 -8.13 -47.45 21.89
CA LYS A 63 -6.99 -47.67 20.98
C LYS A 63 -7.31 -48.57 19.77
N THR A 64 -8.35 -49.39 19.87
CA THR A 64 -8.79 -50.29 18.79
C THR A 64 -9.60 -49.61 17.69
N GLU A 65 -10.13 -48.40 17.94
CA GLU A 65 -10.96 -47.69 16.98
C GLU A 65 -10.11 -47.00 15.91
N LYS A 66 -10.50 -47.13 14.65
CA LYS A 66 -9.83 -46.43 13.55
C LYS A 66 -10.27 -44.96 13.50
N ILE A 67 -9.33 -44.07 13.23
CA ILE A 67 -9.58 -42.66 12.98
C ILE A 67 -9.16 -42.32 11.56
N GLU A 68 -10.04 -41.65 10.82
CA GLU A 68 -9.72 -41.00 9.56
C GLU A 68 -9.41 -39.53 9.84
N TRP A 69 -8.21 -39.10 9.48
CA TRP A 69 -7.73 -37.75 9.69
C TRP A 69 -7.74 -36.96 8.40
N ARG A 70 -8.15 -35.69 8.50
CA ARG A 70 -8.01 -34.74 7.42
C ARG A 70 -7.50 -33.42 7.97
N VAL A 71 -6.41 -32.91 7.39
CA VAL A 71 -5.89 -31.58 7.69
C VAL A 71 -6.15 -30.70 6.48
N SER A 72 -6.78 -29.56 6.69
CA SER A 72 -7.06 -28.59 5.64
C SER A 72 -6.57 -27.21 6.01
N LEU A 73 -6.12 -26.46 5.02
CA LEU A 73 -5.72 -25.06 5.16
C LEU A 73 -6.52 -24.22 4.16
N ASN A 74 -7.25 -23.24 4.65
CA ASN A 74 -8.18 -22.42 3.86
C ASN A 74 -9.16 -23.28 3.01
N GLY A 75 -9.56 -24.44 3.55
CA GLY A 75 -10.44 -25.40 2.89
C GLY A 75 -9.77 -26.32 1.86
N GLN A 76 -8.47 -26.15 1.57
CA GLN A 76 -7.70 -27.06 0.72
C GLN A 76 -7.14 -28.21 1.55
N ASP A 77 -7.23 -29.44 1.03
CA ASP A 77 -6.68 -30.61 1.72
C ASP A 77 -5.14 -30.57 1.72
N GLN A 78 -4.55 -30.66 2.91
CA GLN A 78 -3.11 -30.65 3.15
C GLN A 78 -2.63 -31.91 3.89
N THR A 79 -3.49 -32.91 4.04
CA THR A 79 -3.22 -34.11 4.85
C THR A 79 -1.90 -34.80 4.45
N VAL A 80 -1.63 -34.88 3.14
CA VAL A 80 -0.40 -35.45 2.60
C VAL A 80 0.78 -34.48 2.74
N ASN A 81 0.57 -33.20 2.50
CA ASN A 81 1.64 -32.19 2.48
C ASN A 81 2.19 -31.85 3.87
N PHE A 82 1.35 -31.97 4.92
CA PHE A 82 1.74 -31.69 6.30
C PHE A 82 2.23 -32.94 7.06
N LEU A 83 2.38 -34.06 6.34
CA LEU A 83 2.93 -35.32 6.85
C LEU A 83 2.21 -35.79 8.12
N GLY A 84 0.87 -35.69 8.15
CA GLY A 84 0.07 -36.10 9.30
C GLY A 84 0.29 -37.57 9.64
N GLN A 85 0.82 -37.85 10.84
CA GLN A 85 1.07 -39.19 11.33
C GLN A 85 0.36 -39.42 12.66
N GLU A 86 -0.38 -40.52 12.74
CA GLU A 86 -0.85 -41.01 14.03
C GLU A 86 0.35 -41.57 14.81
N LYS A 87 0.56 -41.05 16.02
CA LYS A 87 1.64 -41.49 16.91
C LYS A 87 1.05 -41.84 18.27
N ASP A 88 1.43 -43.02 18.77
CA ASP A 88 1.35 -43.32 20.20
C ASP A 88 2.65 -42.80 20.84
N LYS A 89 2.58 -41.72 21.62
CA LYS A 89 3.74 -41.16 22.31
C LYS A 89 3.82 -41.71 23.75
N SER A 90 5.01 -42.14 24.17
CA SER A 90 5.24 -42.72 25.51
C SER A 90 6.42 -42.14 26.31
N MET A 91 7.09 -41.07 25.88
CA MET A 91 8.12 -40.42 26.71
C MET A 91 8.08 -38.88 26.67
N VAL A 92 8.05 -38.29 27.87
CA VAL A 92 8.04 -36.86 28.24
C VAL A 92 6.82 -36.07 27.73
N GLY A 93 5.66 -36.73 27.73
CA GLY A 93 4.35 -36.17 27.40
C GLY A 93 3.29 -37.23 27.73
N THR A 94 2.06 -36.80 27.96
CA THR A 94 0.94 -37.65 28.38
C THR A 94 0.77 -38.88 27.46
N GLU A 95 0.42 -40.05 27.99
CA GLU A 95 0.11 -41.20 27.13
C GLU A 95 -1.21 -40.93 26.38
N GLY A 96 -1.23 -41.18 25.06
CA GLY A 96 -2.41 -40.91 24.25
C GLY A 96 -2.21 -41.20 22.77
N ARG A 97 -3.30 -41.10 22.00
CA ARG A 97 -3.31 -41.15 20.54
C ARG A 97 -3.28 -39.73 19.99
N TYR A 98 -2.35 -39.46 19.08
CA TYR A 98 -2.12 -38.13 18.55
C TYR A 98 -2.11 -38.12 17.04
N LEU A 99 -2.69 -37.07 16.43
CA LEU A 99 -2.26 -36.63 15.10
C LEU A 99 -1.12 -35.62 15.27
N ASN A 100 0.08 -36.00 14.83
CA ASN A 100 1.22 -35.10 14.70
C ASN A 100 1.33 -34.64 13.24
N PHE A 101 1.40 -33.34 13.00
CA PHE A 101 1.64 -32.78 11.67
C PHE A 101 2.55 -31.56 11.72
N TYR A 102 3.27 -31.31 10.63
CA TYR A 102 4.16 -30.16 10.49
C TYR A 102 3.57 -29.18 9.49
N VAL A 103 3.47 -27.90 9.85
CA VAL A 103 3.05 -26.86 8.90
C VAL A 103 4.29 -26.19 8.33
N PRO A 104 4.64 -26.40 7.04
CA PRO A 104 5.86 -25.83 6.47
C PRO A 104 5.81 -24.31 6.40
N TYR A 105 6.99 -23.69 6.38
CA TYR A 105 7.12 -22.26 6.12
C TYR A 105 6.39 -21.83 4.83
N GLY A 106 5.72 -20.67 4.91
CA GLY A 106 4.89 -20.10 3.85
C GLY A 106 3.43 -20.59 3.84
N TYR A 107 3.08 -21.64 4.57
CA TYR A 107 1.68 -22.05 4.75
C TYR A 107 1.02 -21.25 5.88
N ARG A 108 -0.07 -20.55 5.57
CA ARG A 108 -0.82 -19.68 6.50
C ARG A 108 -2.32 -19.68 6.22
N GLY A 109 -3.09 -19.26 7.21
CA GLY A 109 -4.54 -19.09 7.12
C GLY A 109 -5.28 -19.99 8.10
N ASP A 110 -6.55 -20.25 7.81
CA ASP A 110 -7.40 -21.00 8.72
C ASP A 110 -7.10 -22.50 8.54
N ILE A 111 -6.50 -23.09 9.57
CA ILE A 111 -6.23 -24.53 9.61
C ILE A 111 -7.37 -25.23 10.33
N LYS A 112 -7.78 -26.36 9.77
CA LYS A 112 -8.82 -27.20 10.32
C LYS A 112 -8.39 -28.66 10.26
N VAL A 113 -8.47 -29.34 11.39
CA VAL A 113 -8.27 -30.78 11.55
C VAL A 113 -9.62 -31.42 11.78
N GLU A 114 -9.95 -32.43 10.97
CA GLU A 114 -11.14 -33.27 11.12
C GLU A 114 -10.69 -34.67 11.52
N ALA A 115 -11.23 -35.17 12.63
CA ALA A 115 -11.05 -36.54 13.11
C ALA A 115 -12.39 -37.26 12.97
N LYS A 116 -12.42 -38.40 12.26
CA LYS A 116 -13.64 -39.20 12.08
C LYS A 116 -13.45 -40.62 12.59
N SER A 117 -14.37 -41.07 13.43
CA SER A 117 -14.45 -42.47 13.88
C SER A 117 -15.89 -42.95 13.80
N GLY A 118 -16.15 -43.97 12.97
CA GLY A 118 -17.52 -44.40 12.65
C GLY A 118 -18.35 -43.26 12.05
N ASN A 119 -19.45 -42.91 12.73
CA ASN A 119 -20.37 -41.84 12.34
C ASN A 119 -20.07 -40.49 13.02
N GLU A 120 -19.07 -40.44 13.91
CA GLU A 120 -18.73 -39.23 14.66
C GLU A 120 -17.58 -38.48 14.02
N VAL A 121 -17.71 -37.15 13.97
CA VAL A 121 -16.69 -36.23 13.46
C VAL A 121 -16.43 -35.15 14.49
N LYS A 122 -15.17 -34.98 14.87
CA LYS A 122 -14.70 -33.87 15.71
C LYS A 122 -13.79 -32.96 14.90
N THR A 123 -13.87 -31.67 15.19
CA THR A 123 -13.12 -30.63 14.49
C THR A 123 -12.32 -29.82 15.48
N TRP A 124 -11.06 -29.58 15.13
CA TRP A 124 -10.22 -28.57 15.75
C TRP A 124 -9.82 -27.54 14.68
N SER A 125 -9.80 -26.26 15.00
CA SER A 125 -9.41 -25.22 14.05
C SER A 125 -8.79 -24.02 14.74
N THR A 126 -7.80 -23.42 14.10
CA THR A 126 -7.16 -22.16 14.52
C THR A 126 -6.56 -21.46 13.31
N LYS A 127 -5.74 -20.43 13.53
CA LYS A 127 -5.04 -19.69 12.47
C LYS A 127 -3.53 -19.98 12.48
N VAL A 128 -2.97 -20.28 11.31
CA VAL A 128 -1.52 -20.35 11.09
C VAL A 128 -1.02 -19.03 10.52
N VAL A 129 0.06 -18.50 11.08
CA VAL A 129 0.75 -17.29 10.63
C VAL A 129 2.25 -17.59 10.42
N ASP A 130 3.03 -16.73 9.75
CA ASP A 130 4.50 -16.91 9.80
C ASP A 130 5.07 -16.36 11.12
N ASP A 131 6.30 -16.77 11.47
CA ASP A 131 7.07 -16.10 12.53
C ASP A 131 7.55 -14.72 12.07
N VAL A 132 6.67 -13.74 12.25
CA VAL A 132 6.91 -12.34 11.86
C VAL A 132 8.03 -11.67 12.68
N TYR A 133 8.46 -12.27 13.80
CA TYR A 133 9.37 -11.64 14.76
C TYR A 133 10.80 -12.15 14.67
N ASN A 134 11.02 -13.43 14.35
CA ASN A 134 12.36 -14.03 14.40
C ASN A 134 12.97 -14.36 13.03
N ASP A 135 12.17 -14.46 11.97
CA ASP A 135 12.72 -14.80 10.65
C ASP A 135 13.05 -13.54 9.85
N GLY A 136 14.29 -13.43 9.38
CA GLY A 136 14.77 -12.34 8.52
C GLY A 136 14.05 -12.25 7.16
N GLY A 137 13.10 -13.17 6.90
CA GLY A 137 12.30 -13.24 5.68
C GLY A 137 10.86 -12.77 5.89
N LYS A 138 10.64 -11.46 5.94
CA LYS A 138 9.32 -10.83 6.04
C LYS A 138 8.62 -10.62 4.67
N SER A 139 9.09 -11.31 3.63
CA SER A 139 8.66 -11.05 2.25
C SER A 139 7.24 -11.59 2.04
N GLY A 140 6.34 -10.74 1.52
CA GLY A 140 4.99 -11.18 1.17
C GLY A 140 3.83 -10.60 2.00
N TYR A 141 4.09 -10.14 3.23
CA TYR A 141 3.04 -9.56 4.08
C TYR A 141 2.68 -8.14 3.68
N PHE A 142 1.43 -7.79 3.92
CA PHE A 142 0.97 -6.42 3.89
C PHE A 142 0.88 -5.88 5.31
N ARG A 143 1.55 -4.75 5.53
CA ARG A 143 1.50 -4.01 6.78
C ARG A 143 0.89 -2.65 6.49
N ILE A 144 -0.15 -2.31 7.22
CA ILE A 144 -0.68 -0.96 7.26
C ILE A 144 0.08 -0.20 8.33
N ASP A 145 0.72 0.89 7.93
CA ASP A 145 1.34 1.82 8.86
C ASP A 145 0.33 2.91 9.19
N GLU A 146 -0.08 2.93 10.45
CA GLU A 146 -0.95 3.93 11.02
C GLU A 146 -0.10 5.03 11.69
N SER A 147 -0.75 6.11 12.11
CA SER A 147 -0.06 7.14 12.89
C SER A 147 0.48 6.58 14.22
N ASN A 148 1.55 7.18 14.74
CA ASN A 148 2.14 6.87 16.07
C ASN A 148 2.74 5.46 16.19
N ASP A 149 3.47 5.01 15.17
CA ASP A 149 4.17 3.72 15.15
C ASP A 149 3.24 2.51 15.42
N GLN A 150 1.94 2.68 15.14
CA GLN A 150 0.97 1.60 15.17
C GLN A 150 0.93 0.91 13.82
N HIS A 151 0.91 -0.42 13.83
CA HIS A 151 0.95 -1.23 12.62
C HIS A 151 -0.13 -2.29 12.67
N THR A 152 -0.92 -2.38 11.60
CA THR A 152 -1.92 -3.43 11.42
C THR A 152 -1.46 -4.39 10.34
N TYR A 153 -1.27 -5.65 10.69
CA TYR A 153 -0.96 -6.70 9.71
C TYR A 153 -2.25 -7.19 9.09
N LEU A 154 -2.32 -7.17 7.76
CA LEU A 154 -3.48 -7.70 7.06
C LEU A 154 -3.46 -9.22 7.07
N ASP A 155 -4.63 -9.79 7.35
CA ASP A 155 -4.91 -11.18 7.02
C ASP A 155 -4.79 -11.35 5.50
N ALA A 156 -3.86 -12.21 5.09
CA ALA A 156 -3.60 -12.54 3.71
C ALA A 156 -3.71 -14.05 3.48
N LYS A 157 -4.17 -14.41 2.31
CA LYS A 157 -4.25 -15.79 1.82
C LYS A 157 -3.02 -16.10 0.99
N TRP A 158 -2.44 -17.28 1.21
CA TRP A 158 -1.32 -17.77 0.42
C TRP A 158 -1.81 -18.68 -0.70
N ASP A 159 -1.34 -18.42 -1.92
CA ASP A 159 -1.49 -19.32 -3.06
C ASP A 159 -0.13 -19.97 -3.36
N TYR A 160 -0.06 -21.29 -3.18
CA TYR A 160 1.19 -22.04 -3.35
C TYR A 160 1.63 -22.18 -4.81
N GLN A 161 0.68 -22.29 -5.76
CA GLN A 161 0.99 -22.48 -7.18
C GLN A 161 1.63 -21.22 -7.77
N THR A 162 1.04 -20.06 -7.45
CA THR A 162 1.50 -18.75 -7.92
C THR A 162 2.49 -18.09 -6.97
N LYS A 163 2.75 -18.70 -5.81
CA LYS A 163 3.59 -18.17 -4.73
C LYS A 163 3.24 -16.73 -4.36
N THR A 164 1.96 -16.44 -4.18
CA THR A 164 1.45 -15.08 -4.02
C THR A 164 0.59 -14.93 -2.76
N TYR A 165 0.79 -13.82 -2.04
CA TYR A 165 -0.07 -13.40 -0.95
C TYR A 165 -1.15 -12.46 -1.45
N THR A 166 -2.38 -12.69 -1.01
CA THR A 166 -3.54 -11.87 -1.36
C THR A 166 -4.22 -11.33 -0.10
N ALA A 167 -4.41 -10.02 0.00
CA ALA A 167 -5.08 -9.38 1.12
C ALA A 167 -6.21 -8.46 0.63
N THR A 168 -7.13 -8.11 1.52
CA THR A 168 -8.17 -7.11 1.23
C THR A 168 -7.85 -5.83 1.96
N LEU A 169 -7.66 -4.75 1.21
CA LEU A 169 -7.51 -3.41 1.75
C LEU A 169 -8.86 -2.84 2.19
N PRO A 170 -8.99 -2.36 3.43
CA PRO A 170 -10.25 -1.86 3.91
C PRO A 170 -10.64 -0.55 3.22
N GLU A 171 -11.94 -0.32 3.11
CA GLU A 171 -12.52 0.93 2.59
C GLU A 171 -12.49 2.05 3.63
N THR A 172 -12.34 1.69 4.91
CA THR A 172 -12.30 2.64 6.02
C THR A 172 -11.21 2.29 7.01
N VAL A 173 -10.59 3.31 7.60
CA VAL A 173 -9.67 3.18 8.74
C VAL A 173 -10.11 4.17 9.80
N ASN A 174 -10.28 3.73 11.05
CA ASN A 174 -10.70 4.57 12.17
C ASN A 174 -11.96 5.42 11.85
N GLY A 175 -12.94 4.83 11.16
CA GLY A 175 -14.18 5.48 10.75
C GLY A 175 -14.05 6.47 9.58
N GLN A 176 -12.86 6.68 9.02
CA GLN A 176 -12.62 7.55 7.88
C GLN A 176 -12.58 6.74 6.58
N LYS A 177 -13.20 7.29 5.53
CA LYS A 177 -13.11 6.74 4.17
C LYS A 177 -11.66 6.79 3.67
N VAL A 178 -11.20 5.68 3.10
CA VAL A 178 -9.90 5.59 2.42
C VAL A 178 -10.09 5.76 0.91
N PHE A 179 -9.44 6.76 0.32
CA PHE A 179 -9.47 7.01 -1.12
C PHE A 179 -8.47 6.14 -1.89
N ALA A 180 -7.35 5.81 -1.26
CA ALA A 180 -6.31 4.91 -1.75
C ALA A 180 -5.33 4.55 -0.63
N TRP A 181 -4.45 3.61 -0.94
CA TRP A 181 -3.35 3.17 -0.10
C TRP A 181 -2.04 3.43 -0.82
N ALA A 182 -1.16 4.22 -0.21
CA ALA A 182 0.15 4.51 -0.76
C ALA A 182 1.10 3.32 -0.56
N ASP A 183 1.62 2.81 -1.65
CA ASP A 183 2.61 1.74 -1.74
C ASP A 183 3.94 2.35 -2.17
N ASP A 184 4.91 2.40 -1.26
CA ASP A 184 6.16 3.15 -1.47
C ASP A 184 7.39 2.26 -1.71
N TYR A 185 7.20 1.00 -2.10
CA TYR A 185 8.28 0.02 -2.17
C TYR A 185 9.35 0.35 -3.24
N GLU A 186 8.95 0.66 -4.48
CA GLU A 186 9.88 0.99 -5.58
C GLU A 186 9.59 2.40 -6.11
N GLU A 187 8.41 2.59 -6.67
CA GLU A 187 7.82 3.88 -7.01
C GLU A 187 6.55 4.05 -6.20
N LEU A 188 6.17 5.31 -5.90
CA LEU A 188 4.92 5.56 -5.19
C LEU A 188 3.75 5.14 -6.07
N LYS A 189 3.05 4.09 -5.67
CA LYS A 189 1.85 3.60 -6.33
C LYS A 189 0.66 3.75 -5.41
N LEU A 190 -0.51 4.02 -5.97
CA LEU A 190 -1.76 4.12 -5.21
C LEU A 190 -2.62 2.89 -5.49
N GLN A 191 -2.86 2.09 -4.46
CA GLN A 191 -3.76 0.94 -4.50
C GLN A 191 -5.16 1.39 -4.07
N LYS A 192 -6.20 0.94 -4.77
CA LYS A 192 -7.58 1.18 -4.34
C LYS A 192 -7.95 0.20 -3.20
N PRO A 193 -8.92 0.56 -2.33
CA PRO A 193 -9.54 -0.42 -1.45
C PRO A 193 -10.00 -1.66 -2.24
N GLY A 194 -9.98 -2.82 -1.60
CA GLY A 194 -10.27 -4.10 -2.25
C GLY A 194 -9.07 -5.05 -2.29
N VAL A 195 -9.16 -6.05 -3.16
CA VAL A 195 -8.19 -7.16 -3.19
C VAL A 195 -6.88 -6.73 -3.84
N ILE A 196 -5.77 -6.98 -3.15
CA ILE A 196 -4.41 -6.76 -3.63
C ILE A 196 -3.59 -8.04 -3.52
N SER A 197 -2.56 -8.14 -4.34
CA SER A 197 -1.64 -9.28 -4.34
C SER A 197 -0.17 -8.86 -4.35
N HIS A 198 0.68 -9.73 -3.78
CA HIS A 198 2.12 -9.54 -3.73
C HIS A 198 2.83 -10.90 -3.74
N SER A 199 3.69 -11.12 -4.72
CA SER A 199 4.43 -12.37 -4.86
C SER A 199 5.52 -12.51 -3.80
N TYR A 200 5.69 -13.72 -3.28
CA TYR A 200 6.76 -14.06 -2.35
C TYR A 200 8.11 -13.98 -3.06
N ARG A 201 9.10 -13.38 -2.39
CA ARG A 201 10.46 -13.20 -2.93
C ARG A 201 11.54 -13.88 -2.06
N GLY A 202 11.15 -14.82 -1.20
CA GLY A 202 12.07 -15.43 -0.24
C GLY A 202 12.25 -14.51 0.97
N ALA A 203 13.26 -13.65 0.93
CA ALA A 203 13.57 -12.70 2.00
C ALA A 203 13.33 -11.24 1.57
N GLY A 204 12.88 -10.39 2.48
CA GLY A 204 12.54 -9.00 2.18
C GLY A 204 11.66 -8.34 3.24
N ALA A 205 11.50 -7.02 3.15
CA ALA A 205 10.61 -6.26 4.03
C ALA A 205 9.13 -6.47 3.67
N PHE A 206 8.25 -6.10 4.61
CA PHE A 206 6.82 -6.02 4.37
C PHE A 206 6.50 -5.11 3.18
N LYS A 207 5.40 -5.41 2.50
CA LYS A 207 4.74 -4.41 1.66
C LYS A 207 3.98 -3.44 2.57
N ILE A 208 4.60 -2.30 2.81
CA ILE A 208 4.07 -1.26 3.70
C ILE A 208 3.10 -0.38 2.92
N LEU A 209 1.92 -0.16 3.49
CA LEU A 209 0.85 0.62 2.92
C LEU A 209 0.40 1.72 3.89
N TYR A 210 0.24 2.94 3.37
CA TYR A 210 -0.23 4.07 4.17
C TYR A 210 -1.62 4.51 3.71
N PRO A 211 -2.59 4.70 4.62
CA PRO A 211 -3.94 5.09 4.24
C PRO A 211 -3.99 6.55 3.78
N ILE A 212 -4.66 6.80 2.64
CA ILE A 212 -4.96 8.14 2.15
C ILE A 212 -6.43 8.43 2.42
N VAL A 213 -6.68 9.17 3.50
CA VAL A 213 -8.02 9.55 3.96
C VAL A 213 -8.46 10.93 3.48
N LYS A 214 -7.55 11.72 2.90
CA LYS A 214 -7.86 13.03 2.33
C LYS A 214 -8.23 12.90 0.85
N ALA A 215 -9.26 13.64 0.44
CA ALA A 215 -9.70 13.71 -0.95
C ALA A 215 -8.60 14.26 -1.87
N GLU A 216 -7.82 15.23 -1.40
CA GLU A 216 -6.67 15.77 -2.11
C GLU A 216 -5.53 16.00 -1.11
N SER A 217 -4.30 15.64 -1.49
CA SER A 217 -3.15 15.81 -0.61
C SER A 217 -1.82 15.65 -1.33
N TRP A 218 -0.80 16.34 -0.81
CA TRP A 218 0.59 16.01 -1.10
C TRP A 218 0.98 14.67 -0.45
N LEU A 219 1.80 13.91 -1.15
CA LEU A 219 2.44 12.68 -0.67
C LEU A 219 3.95 12.84 -0.85
N LYS A 220 4.74 12.52 0.18
CA LYS A 220 6.20 12.54 0.13
C LYS A 220 6.72 11.11 0.17
N LYS A 221 7.52 10.73 -0.82
CA LYS A 221 8.35 9.52 -0.76
C LYS A 221 9.63 9.87 0.01
N ASN A 222 9.76 9.34 1.23
CA ASN A 222 10.83 9.76 2.14
C ASN A 222 12.22 9.38 1.62
N TYR A 223 12.39 8.18 1.07
CA TYR A 223 13.70 7.69 0.63
C TYR A 223 14.29 8.44 -0.57
N SER A 224 13.45 8.95 -1.48
CA SER A 224 13.91 9.65 -2.69
C SER A 224 13.62 11.14 -2.68
N GLU A 225 13.06 11.65 -1.58
CA GLU A 225 12.59 13.03 -1.41
C GLU A 225 11.66 13.55 -2.52
N LYS A 226 10.96 12.63 -3.20
CA LYS A 226 10.05 12.97 -4.30
C LYS A 226 8.68 13.33 -3.74
N TRP A 227 8.09 14.36 -4.32
CA TRP A 227 6.73 14.82 -3.99
C TRP A 227 5.76 14.44 -5.08
N TYR A 228 4.57 14.03 -4.66
CA TYR A 228 3.47 13.66 -5.53
C TYR A 228 2.20 14.37 -5.04
N TYR A 229 1.25 14.56 -5.93
CA TYR A 229 -0.07 15.08 -5.57
C TYR A 229 -1.13 14.07 -5.99
N GLN A 230 -2.08 13.79 -5.10
CA GLN A 230 -3.19 12.91 -5.40
C GLN A 230 -4.52 13.65 -5.33
N LYS A 231 -5.45 13.24 -6.18
CA LYS A 231 -6.87 13.60 -6.12
C LYS A 231 -7.70 12.32 -6.16
N GLN A 232 -8.61 12.15 -5.20
CA GLN A 232 -9.52 11.01 -5.10
C GLN A 232 -8.80 9.65 -5.21
N GLY A 233 -7.59 9.56 -4.64
CA GLY A 233 -6.76 8.37 -4.67
C GLY A 233 -6.16 8.05 -6.04
N GLN A 234 -5.94 9.05 -6.89
CA GLN A 234 -5.20 8.95 -8.15
C GLN A 234 -4.10 10.00 -8.18
N LEU A 235 -2.92 9.63 -8.68
CA LEU A 235 -1.82 10.59 -8.85
C LEU A 235 -2.14 11.54 -9.99
N VAL A 236 -1.90 12.83 -9.79
CA VAL A 236 -1.94 13.83 -10.86
C VAL A 236 -0.68 13.68 -11.70
N GLN A 237 -0.82 13.59 -13.02
CA GLN A 237 0.27 13.35 -13.98
C GLN A 237 0.12 14.25 -15.19
N LYS A 238 1.24 14.76 -15.72
CA LYS A 238 1.32 15.68 -16.88
C LYS A 238 0.41 16.90 -16.75
N ASP A 239 0.18 17.37 -15.53
CA ASP A 239 -0.85 18.37 -15.26
C ASP A 239 -0.44 19.31 -14.11
N TRP A 240 -1.11 20.45 -14.09
CA TRP A 240 -0.92 21.51 -13.12
C TRP A 240 -1.73 21.26 -11.85
N VAL A 241 -1.13 21.59 -10.70
CA VAL A 241 -1.78 21.57 -9.40
C VAL A 241 -1.72 22.97 -8.81
N LYS A 242 -2.89 23.51 -8.43
CA LYS A 242 -2.96 24.74 -7.63
C LYS A 242 -3.25 24.38 -6.19
N ASP A 243 -2.27 24.55 -5.31
CA ASP A 243 -2.42 24.33 -3.87
C ASP A 243 -2.20 25.65 -3.13
N LYS A 244 -3.19 26.06 -2.34
CA LYS A 244 -3.17 27.29 -1.52
C LYS A 244 -2.71 28.56 -2.27
N GLY A 245 -3.09 28.66 -3.55
CA GLY A 245 -2.75 29.82 -4.39
C GLY A 245 -1.47 29.68 -5.21
N THR A 246 -0.64 28.68 -4.91
CA THR A 246 0.61 28.41 -5.62
C THR A 246 0.41 27.32 -6.66
N TRP A 247 1.00 27.50 -7.85
CA TRP A 247 0.98 26.51 -8.91
C TRP A 247 2.22 25.60 -8.85
N TYR A 248 2.00 24.34 -9.16
CA TYR A 248 2.99 23.28 -9.28
C TYR A 248 2.68 22.48 -10.55
N PHE A 249 3.68 21.78 -11.09
CA PHE A 249 3.48 20.91 -12.24
C PHE A 249 3.91 19.48 -11.89
N MET A 250 3.09 18.50 -12.25
CA MET A 250 3.39 17.08 -12.05
C MET A 250 3.84 16.48 -13.38
N ASN A 251 5.00 15.81 -13.40
CA ASN A 251 5.51 15.18 -14.61
C ASN A 251 4.68 13.94 -15.01
N ASP A 252 5.13 13.22 -16.03
CA ASP A 252 4.50 12.01 -16.55
C ASP A 252 4.42 10.85 -15.55
N GLN A 253 5.35 10.80 -14.60
CA GLN A 253 5.36 9.85 -13.48
C GLN A 253 4.56 10.35 -12.27
N GLY A 254 4.04 11.57 -12.31
CA GLY A 254 3.35 12.23 -11.20
C GLY A 254 4.28 12.78 -10.12
N VAL A 255 5.57 12.92 -10.43
CA VAL A 255 6.57 13.58 -9.58
C VAL A 255 6.50 15.08 -9.80
N MET A 256 6.51 15.85 -8.72
CA MET A 256 6.50 17.31 -8.76
C MET A 256 7.77 17.82 -9.44
N PHE A 257 7.58 18.66 -10.44
CA PHE A 257 8.66 19.34 -11.15
C PHE A 257 9.33 20.37 -10.24
N ASN A 258 10.66 20.33 -10.14
CA ASN A 258 11.45 21.20 -9.28
C ASN A 258 12.73 21.75 -9.95
N GLN A 259 12.83 21.62 -11.28
CA GLN A 259 13.89 22.25 -12.05
C GLN A 259 13.49 23.69 -12.42
N THR A 260 14.43 24.49 -12.92
CA THR A 260 14.18 25.91 -13.18
C THR A 260 13.16 26.15 -14.27
N TRP A 261 13.26 25.47 -15.43
CA TRP A 261 12.49 25.80 -16.63
C TRP A 261 11.69 24.63 -17.16
N LEU A 262 10.40 24.86 -17.40
CA LEU A 262 9.49 23.92 -18.06
C LEU A 262 8.93 24.55 -19.32
N TYR A 263 9.03 23.84 -20.44
CA TYR A 263 8.33 24.22 -21.67
C TYR A 263 7.03 23.40 -21.78
N GLN A 264 5.89 24.09 -21.73
CA GLN A 264 4.57 23.45 -21.77
C GLN A 264 3.58 24.33 -22.53
N GLY A 265 2.79 23.74 -23.43
CA GLY A 265 1.73 24.47 -24.16
C GLY A 265 2.25 25.74 -24.86
N SER A 266 3.39 25.63 -25.54
CA SER A 266 4.06 26.72 -26.27
C SER A 266 4.62 27.88 -25.42
N ASN A 267 4.68 27.71 -24.10
CA ASN A 267 5.19 28.72 -23.18
C ASN A 267 6.28 28.13 -22.28
N TRP A 268 7.25 28.97 -21.90
CA TRP A 268 8.19 28.66 -20.84
C TRP A 268 7.62 29.11 -19.49
N TYR A 269 7.77 28.27 -18.49
CA TYR A 269 7.42 28.55 -17.10
C TYR A 269 8.65 28.34 -16.24
N ALA A 270 8.75 29.12 -15.15
CA ALA A 270 9.84 28.96 -14.19
C ALA A 270 9.37 28.50 -12.83
N PHE A 271 10.20 27.73 -12.14
CA PHE A 271 9.90 27.17 -10.83
C PHE A 271 11.07 27.36 -9.85
N LYS A 272 10.73 27.48 -8.57
CA LYS A 272 11.69 27.40 -7.46
C LYS A 272 12.06 25.93 -7.21
N SER A 273 13.15 25.69 -6.50
CA SER A 273 13.54 24.33 -6.05
C SER A 273 12.47 23.62 -5.21
N SER A 274 11.58 24.38 -4.56
CA SER A 274 10.39 23.87 -3.88
C SER A 274 9.27 23.37 -4.81
N GLY A 275 9.42 23.49 -6.12
CA GLY A 275 8.40 23.22 -7.14
C GLY A 275 7.32 24.29 -7.28
N ALA A 276 7.38 25.38 -6.51
CA ALA A 276 6.47 26.51 -6.66
C ALA A 276 6.78 27.28 -7.95
N MET A 277 5.77 27.45 -8.81
CA MET A 277 5.86 28.27 -10.03
C MET A 277 6.07 29.74 -9.68
N ILE A 278 6.95 30.40 -10.42
CA ILE A 278 7.20 31.84 -10.36
C ILE A 278 6.18 32.54 -11.25
N ALA A 279 5.49 33.55 -10.71
CA ALA A 279 4.50 34.34 -11.43
C ALA A 279 4.53 35.79 -10.96
N SER A 280 4.30 36.72 -11.88
CA SER A 280 4.37 38.17 -11.64
C SER A 280 5.69 38.61 -11.03
N ASP A 281 6.80 37.98 -11.42
CA ASP A 281 8.08 38.17 -10.77
C ASP A 281 9.24 37.90 -11.74
N TRP A 282 10.41 38.39 -11.36
CA TRP A 282 11.65 38.21 -12.09
C TRP A 282 12.39 36.95 -11.62
N LEU A 283 12.98 36.23 -12.57
CA LEU A 283 13.94 35.16 -12.35
C LEU A 283 15.31 35.58 -12.85
N TYR A 284 16.33 35.44 -12.02
CA TYR A 284 17.72 35.51 -12.47
C TYR A 284 18.26 34.10 -12.68
N ASP A 285 18.63 33.78 -13.92
CA ASP A 285 19.17 32.48 -14.29
C ASP A 285 20.30 32.64 -15.31
N GLN A 286 21.41 31.95 -15.09
CA GLN A 286 22.59 31.94 -15.96
C GLN A 286 23.06 33.35 -16.40
N GLY A 287 23.08 34.31 -15.47
CA GLY A 287 23.57 35.67 -15.75
C GLY A 287 22.55 36.61 -16.41
N LYS A 288 21.30 36.17 -16.58
CA LYS A 288 20.25 36.93 -17.27
C LYS A 288 18.98 36.99 -16.44
N TRP A 289 18.24 38.08 -16.59
CA TRP A 289 16.94 38.26 -15.98
C TRP A 289 15.82 37.89 -16.95
N TYR A 290 14.79 37.22 -16.45
CA TYR A 290 13.60 36.81 -17.19
C TYR A 290 12.37 37.21 -16.39
N TYR A 291 11.30 37.64 -17.05
CA TYR A 291 10.08 38.02 -16.36
C TYR A 291 8.96 37.00 -16.63
N LEU A 292 8.35 36.50 -15.55
CA LEU A 292 7.23 35.58 -15.60
C LEU A 292 5.94 36.37 -15.37
N SER A 293 5.00 36.25 -16.29
CA SER A 293 3.71 36.96 -16.22
C SER A 293 2.81 36.43 -15.09
N THR A 294 1.62 37.01 -14.94
CA THR A 294 0.62 36.58 -13.96
C THR A 294 0.16 35.13 -14.14
N SER A 295 0.20 34.60 -15.36
CA SER A 295 -0.07 33.19 -15.66
C SER A 295 1.14 32.28 -15.41
N GLY A 296 2.31 32.84 -15.09
CA GLY A 296 3.58 32.14 -15.01
C GLY A 296 4.31 31.99 -16.35
N ALA A 297 3.67 32.32 -17.47
CA ALA A 297 4.32 32.27 -18.78
C ALA A 297 5.40 33.34 -18.88
N MET A 298 6.59 32.95 -19.34
CA MET A 298 7.72 33.83 -19.60
C MET A 298 7.37 34.84 -20.69
N LYS A 299 7.62 36.11 -20.43
CA LYS A 299 7.52 37.17 -21.42
C LYS A 299 8.71 37.11 -22.38
N ALA A 300 8.46 37.33 -23.68
CA ALA A 300 9.49 37.44 -24.71
C ALA A 300 9.08 38.49 -25.75
N SER A 301 10.07 39.18 -26.33
CA SER A 301 9.90 40.24 -27.34
C SER A 301 8.87 41.31 -26.92
N THR A 302 8.96 41.80 -25.70
CA THR A 302 7.95 42.71 -25.15
C THR A 302 8.50 43.59 -24.04
N TRP A 303 7.83 44.72 -23.86
CA TRP A 303 7.97 45.56 -22.68
C TRP A 303 7.38 44.90 -21.43
N VAL A 304 8.02 45.13 -20.28
CA VAL A 304 7.59 44.73 -18.95
C VAL A 304 7.57 45.98 -18.07
N TYR A 305 6.42 46.26 -17.46
CA TYR A 305 6.30 47.32 -16.47
C TYR A 305 6.31 46.70 -15.08
N ASP A 306 7.32 47.03 -14.28
CA ASP A 306 7.45 46.55 -12.91
C ASP A 306 7.87 47.69 -11.99
N LYS A 307 7.15 47.84 -10.87
CA LYS A 307 7.43 48.81 -9.80
C LYS A 307 7.73 50.25 -10.29
N GLY A 308 7.00 50.72 -11.29
CA GLY A 308 7.15 52.10 -11.79
C GLY A 308 8.11 52.28 -12.97
N GLU A 309 8.81 51.21 -13.37
CA GLU A 309 9.85 51.27 -14.38
C GLU A 309 9.53 50.34 -15.56
N TRP A 310 10.02 50.71 -16.74
CA TRP A 310 9.92 49.90 -17.94
C TRP A 310 11.21 49.14 -18.18
N TYR A 311 11.06 47.89 -18.59
CA TYR A 311 12.11 46.97 -18.99
C TYR A 311 11.73 46.34 -20.32
N TYR A 312 12.70 45.83 -21.09
CA TYR A 312 12.42 45.09 -22.31
C TYR A 312 13.06 43.71 -22.26
N VAL A 313 12.30 42.67 -22.59
CA VAL A 313 12.82 41.31 -22.75
C VAL A 313 12.90 40.93 -24.23
N SER A 314 14.05 40.37 -24.62
CA SER A 314 14.33 39.93 -25.98
C SER A 314 13.51 38.71 -26.40
N SER A 315 13.71 38.23 -27.63
CA SER A 315 13.03 37.02 -28.14
C SER A 315 13.38 35.74 -27.38
N SER A 316 14.53 35.70 -26.70
CA SER A 316 14.88 34.60 -25.79
C SER A 316 14.25 34.74 -24.39
N GLY A 317 13.53 35.84 -24.14
CA GLY A 317 13.00 36.21 -22.82
C GLY A 317 14.00 36.91 -21.91
N ALA A 318 15.28 36.98 -22.29
CA ALA A 318 16.29 37.67 -21.49
C ALA A 318 16.10 39.19 -21.54
N MET A 319 16.15 39.83 -20.38
CA MET A 319 16.13 41.29 -20.21
C MET A 319 17.32 41.94 -20.92
N LEU A 320 17.04 42.97 -21.71
CA LEU A 320 18.08 43.80 -22.31
C LEU A 320 18.65 44.78 -21.27
N ALA A 321 19.96 44.99 -21.34
CA ALA A 321 20.68 45.94 -20.50
C ALA A 321 21.89 46.49 -21.26
N ASN A 322 22.17 47.78 -21.07
CA ASN A 322 23.16 48.55 -21.84
C ASN A 322 22.93 48.47 -23.35
N ASP A 323 21.67 48.49 -23.80
CA ASP A 323 21.32 48.23 -25.18
C ASP A 323 20.13 49.07 -25.64
N TRP A 324 20.04 49.26 -26.96
CA TRP A 324 18.96 49.96 -27.64
C TRP A 324 17.90 48.96 -28.11
N VAL A 325 16.63 49.27 -27.90
CA VAL A 325 15.50 48.55 -28.49
C VAL A 325 14.77 49.45 -29.48
N LYS A 326 14.49 48.90 -30.67
CA LYS A 326 13.60 49.53 -31.64
C LYS A 326 12.21 48.95 -31.51
N ASP A 327 11.24 49.77 -31.15
CA ASP A 327 9.84 49.39 -31.06
C ASP A 327 8.96 50.45 -31.73
N ASN A 328 8.07 50.01 -32.63
CA ASN A 328 7.19 50.87 -33.43
C ASN A 328 7.91 52.07 -34.09
N GLY A 329 9.09 51.83 -34.65
CA GLY A 329 9.88 52.85 -35.36
C GLY A 329 10.63 53.83 -34.47
N LYS A 330 10.48 53.74 -33.14
CA LYS A 330 11.19 54.56 -32.15
C LYS A 330 12.26 53.74 -31.45
N TRP A 331 13.30 54.42 -30.99
CA TRP A 331 14.42 53.82 -30.26
C TRP A 331 14.35 54.17 -28.78
N TYR A 332 14.63 53.20 -27.92
CA TYR A 332 14.64 53.35 -26.47
C TYR A 332 15.90 52.69 -25.91
N TYR A 333 16.50 53.29 -24.88
CA TYR A 333 17.73 52.75 -24.28
C TYR A 333 17.45 52.10 -22.92
N LEU A 334 17.94 50.89 -22.72
CA LEU A 334 17.88 50.15 -21.46
C LEU A 334 19.23 50.29 -20.74
N ALA A 335 19.24 50.87 -19.55
CA ALA A 335 20.44 51.04 -18.73
C ALA A 335 21.03 49.70 -18.27
N SER A 336 22.18 49.72 -17.58
CA SER A 336 22.82 48.52 -17.01
C SER A 336 21.92 47.73 -16.04
N SER A 337 20.97 48.42 -15.40
CA SER A 337 19.94 47.81 -14.54
C SER A 337 18.76 47.22 -15.30
N GLY A 338 18.73 47.36 -16.63
CA GLY A 338 17.62 47.01 -17.51
C GLY A 338 16.50 48.04 -17.58
N LYS A 339 16.51 49.06 -16.70
CA LYS A 339 15.51 50.13 -16.71
C LYS A 339 15.63 50.97 -17.98
N MET A 340 14.50 51.25 -18.61
CA MET A 340 14.39 52.19 -19.71
C MET A 340 14.72 53.60 -19.22
N LEU A 341 15.69 54.25 -19.86
CA LEU A 341 15.99 55.65 -19.61
C LEU A 341 14.87 56.54 -20.16
N ARG A 342 14.55 57.62 -19.44
CA ARG A 342 13.63 58.67 -19.87
C ARG A 342 14.06 60.01 -19.30
N ASN A 343 13.83 61.08 -20.06
CA ASN A 343 14.17 62.45 -19.70
C ASN A 343 15.64 62.61 -19.26
N THR A 344 16.58 62.01 -20.00
CA THR A 344 18.01 62.01 -19.67
C THR A 344 18.86 61.72 -20.92
N TYR A 345 20.17 61.85 -20.79
CA TYR A 345 21.15 61.39 -21.78
C TYR A 345 21.55 59.94 -21.54
N THR A 346 21.67 59.16 -22.62
CA THR A 346 22.23 57.82 -22.62
C THR A 346 23.77 57.86 -22.46
N PRO A 347 24.43 56.76 -22.05
CA PRO A 347 25.88 56.72 -21.88
C PRO A 347 26.68 57.03 -23.16
N ASP A 348 26.09 56.80 -24.33
CA ASP A 348 26.62 57.09 -25.66
C ASP A 348 26.23 58.49 -26.19
N GLY A 349 25.56 59.32 -25.38
CA GLY A 349 25.37 60.75 -25.63
C GLY A 349 24.07 61.16 -26.32
N TYR A 350 23.12 60.25 -26.51
CA TYR A 350 21.81 60.57 -27.10
C TYR A 350 20.79 60.98 -26.05
N TYR A 351 19.94 61.96 -26.33
CA TYR A 351 18.87 62.36 -25.43
C TYR A 351 17.61 61.52 -25.66
N VAL A 352 17.06 60.95 -24.59
CA VAL A 352 15.76 60.26 -24.59
C VAL A 352 14.72 61.08 -23.85
N GLY A 353 13.58 61.35 -24.50
CA GLY A 353 12.53 62.21 -23.96
C GLY A 353 11.76 61.60 -22.78
N ASN A 354 10.71 62.27 -22.30
CA ASN A 354 9.89 61.79 -21.18
C ASN A 354 9.22 60.43 -21.44
N SER A 355 8.93 60.11 -22.71
CA SER A 355 8.41 58.79 -23.10
C SER A 355 9.50 57.72 -23.24
N GLY A 356 10.77 58.05 -23.02
CA GLY A 356 11.94 57.20 -23.25
C GLY A 356 12.39 57.08 -24.71
N ALA A 357 11.65 57.66 -25.66
CA ALA A 357 12.01 57.61 -27.06
C ALA A 357 13.17 58.57 -27.36
N TRP A 358 14.14 58.10 -28.13
CA TRP A 358 15.22 58.92 -28.70
C TRP A 358 14.65 60.04 -29.58
N GLN A 359 15.26 61.23 -29.48
CA GLN A 359 14.89 62.46 -30.17
C GLN A 359 15.99 62.96 -31.11
#